data_AF-A0A9D1G958-F1
#
_entry.id   AF-A0A9D1G958-F1
#
_cell.length_a   1.000
_cell.length_b   1.000
_cell.length_c   1.000
_cell.angle_alpha   90.00
_cell.angle_beta   90.00
_cell.angle_gamma   90.00
#
_symmetry.space_group_name_H-M   'P 1'
#
loop_
_entity.id
_entity.type
_entity.pdbx_description
1 polymer ?
#
loop_
_entity_poly.entity_id
_entity_poly.type
_entity_poly.pdbx_seq_one_letter_code
_entity_poly.pdbx_strand_id
1 'polypeptide(L)'
;MLNKISINTKKCKIREIYFLNCKLYEYIKIDRYNKALDKFKTYKFYSFRGFHKPKNNQRIFYLKVHRVHRTSFDCIRQWLDIAEKMNAFVFFVCDNPDMELKIKQMILPNRHFTFIKSDRKTLKGEIKKILHKVERQALWERIAYSMITPFLHANENNYAISYNIDADDILLCAEPKKLAEAFVNAENYALKNQIDLLNFDMFYSKSYAVHWSFGVVICTNAQNCLNAIKTNTAWRKNRKLIEKYNICWIEKFNFNVDWFFTFLRDTRQLNMKTFYIDKVLVAHMPDIILEHGWAFMLQWKNNCINFPILSDLYKRAIWDSMPIPSDCIKIDVNIQEEDYKKFLCNFYDFGVGFEVDMLNYAKERCLISQEIYDRYASTWQYAREGRWREERLRGCKKGIKIC
;
A
#
# COMPACT_ATOMS: atom_id res chain seq x y z
N MET A 1 -2.94 -29.49 -24.52
CA MET A 1 -4.15 -30.31 -24.28
C MET A 1 -5.26 -29.39 -23.79
N LEU A 2 -6.39 -29.35 -24.50
CA LEU A 2 -7.56 -28.52 -24.17
C LEU A 2 -8.51 -29.35 -23.32
N ASN A 3 -8.74 -28.95 -22.07
CA ASN A 3 -9.64 -29.64 -21.14
C ASN A 3 -10.90 -28.80 -20.96
N LYS A 4 -12.06 -29.40 -21.21
CA LYS A 4 -13.35 -28.73 -21.06
C LYS A 4 -14.06 -29.30 -19.84
N ILE A 5 -14.42 -28.44 -18.89
CA ILE A 5 -15.20 -28.80 -17.72
C ILE A 5 -16.60 -28.21 -17.90
N SER A 6 -17.63 -29.01 -17.68
CA SER A 6 -19.02 -28.55 -17.73
C SER A 6 -19.75 -29.05 -16.51
N ILE A 7 -20.14 -28.13 -15.63
CA ILE A 7 -20.90 -28.42 -14.42
C ILE A 7 -22.32 -27.96 -14.66
N ASN A 8 -23.25 -28.91 -14.68
CA ASN A 8 -24.65 -28.62 -14.93
C ASN A 8 -25.46 -29.01 -13.70
N THR A 9 -26.10 -28.04 -13.07
CA THR A 9 -26.96 -28.22 -11.91
C THR A 9 -28.38 -27.75 -12.25
N LYS A 10 -29.37 -28.13 -11.44
CA LYS A 10 -30.77 -27.66 -11.61
C LYS A 10 -30.96 -26.13 -11.56
N LYS A 11 -29.95 -25.37 -11.10
CA LYS A 11 -30.03 -23.91 -10.91
C LYS A 11 -28.99 -23.13 -11.70
N CYS A 12 -27.92 -23.78 -12.14
CA CYS A 12 -26.78 -23.15 -12.77
C CYS A 12 -26.09 -24.08 -13.76
N LYS A 13 -25.71 -23.53 -14.91
CA LYS A 13 -24.86 -24.17 -15.91
C LYS A 13 -23.55 -23.41 -16.00
N ILE A 14 -22.47 -24.07 -15.59
CA ILE A 14 -21.10 -23.56 -15.70
C ILE A 14 -20.38 -24.33 -16.81
N ARG A 15 -19.72 -23.61 -17.71
CA ARG A 15 -18.81 -24.20 -18.71
C ARG A 15 -17.47 -23.50 -18.61
N GLU A 16 -16.43 -24.28 -18.39
CA GLU A 16 -15.06 -23.81 -18.33
C GLU A 16 -14.22 -24.50 -19.40
N ILE A 17 -13.28 -23.78 -20.00
CA ILE A 17 -12.30 -24.35 -20.92
C ILE A 17 -10.92 -24.01 -20.38
N TYR A 18 -10.07 -25.02 -20.30
CA TYR A 18 -8.70 -24.95 -19.80
C TYR A 18 -7.72 -25.35 -20.89
N PHE A 19 -6.54 -24.74 -20.89
CA PHE A 19 -5.38 -25.21 -21.64
C PHE A 19 -4.18 -25.22 -20.71
N LEU A 20 -3.51 -26.39 -20.59
CA LEU A 20 -2.37 -26.57 -19.66
C LEU A 20 -2.66 -26.08 -18.23
N ASN A 21 -3.84 -26.44 -17.70
CA ASN A 21 -4.35 -26.03 -16.38
C ASN A 21 -4.63 -24.51 -16.21
N CYS A 22 -4.56 -23.70 -17.27
CA CYS A 22 -4.98 -22.30 -17.25
C CYS A 22 -6.42 -22.13 -17.76
N LYS A 23 -7.29 -21.46 -16.99
CA LYS A 23 -8.69 -21.19 -17.39
C LYS A 23 -8.76 -20.14 -18.51
N LEU A 24 -9.18 -20.58 -19.69
CA LEU A 24 -9.33 -19.78 -20.90
C LEU A 24 -10.73 -19.19 -21.05
N TYR A 25 -11.75 -19.92 -20.61
CA TYR A 25 -13.15 -19.57 -20.79
C TYR A 25 -13.93 -19.94 -19.54
N GLU A 26 -14.87 -19.11 -19.14
CA GLU A 26 -15.88 -19.40 -18.12
C GLU A 26 -17.22 -18.82 -18.58
N TYR A 27 -18.26 -19.65 -18.53
CA TYR A 27 -19.62 -19.28 -18.82
C TYR A 27 -20.51 -19.78 -17.69
N ILE A 28 -21.28 -18.87 -17.10
CA ILE A 28 -22.19 -19.17 -15.99
C ILE A 28 -23.58 -18.72 -16.41
N LYS A 29 -24.54 -19.63 -16.41
CA LYS A 29 -25.98 -19.34 -16.63
C LYS A 29 -26.75 -19.76 -15.39
N ILE A 30 -27.45 -18.84 -14.74
CA ILE A 30 -28.25 -19.10 -13.54
C ILE A 30 -29.74 -18.95 -13.89
N ASP A 31 -30.54 -19.99 -13.65
CA ASP A 31 -31.93 -20.06 -14.14
C ASP A 31 -32.97 -19.39 -13.21
N ARG A 32 -32.56 -18.63 -12.17
CA ARG A 32 -33.49 -18.13 -11.12
C ARG A 32 -33.82 -16.64 -11.09
N TYR A 33 -33.41 -15.85 -12.10
CA TYR A 33 -33.84 -14.46 -12.23
C TYR A 33 -34.26 -14.16 -13.66
N ASN A 34 -35.55 -13.87 -13.87
CA ASN A 34 -36.16 -13.43 -15.13
C ASN A 34 -35.78 -11.98 -15.51
N LYS A 35 -34.54 -11.57 -15.27
CA LYS A 35 -33.92 -10.40 -15.88
C LYS A 35 -32.48 -10.78 -16.21
N ALA A 36 -32.14 -10.71 -17.49
CA ALA A 36 -30.82 -10.98 -18.02
C ALA A 36 -29.79 -10.05 -17.37
N LEU A 37 -29.23 -10.47 -16.25
CA LEU A 37 -28.07 -9.84 -15.62
C LEU A 37 -26.81 -10.34 -16.34
N ASP A 38 -26.26 -9.43 -17.12
CA ASP A 38 -24.90 -9.31 -17.63
C ASP A 38 -24.27 -10.51 -18.36
N LYS A 39 -24.22 -10.35 -19.70
CA LYS A 39 -23.23 -11.01 -20.55
C LYS A 39 -21.82 -10.47 -20.21
N PHE A 40 -21.12 -11.06 -19.25
CA PHE A 40 -19.67 -10.84 -19.13
C PHE A 40 -18.94 -11.67 -20.19
N LYS A 41 -18.74 -11.10 -21.39
CA LYS A 41 -17.77 -11.61 -22.36
C LYS A 41 -16.37 -11.11 -21.97
N THR A 42 -15.68 -11.81 -21.08
CA THR A 42 -14.25 -11.55 -20.84
C THR A 42 -13.42 -12.36 -21.83
N TYR A 43 -13.00 -11.72 -22.91
CA TYR A 43 -11.98 -12.26 -23.81
C TYR A 43 -10.61 -12.15 -23.14
N LYS A 44 -10.08 -13.25 -22.59
CA LYS A 44 -8.70 -13.30 -22.09
C LYS A 44 -7.77 -13.85 -23.16
N PHE A 45 -7.24 -12.97 -24.01
CA PHE A 45 -6.08 -13.29 -24.83
C PHE A 45 -4.81 -13.18 -23.99
N TYR A 46 -4.34 -14.30 -23.44
CA TYR A 46 -2.97 -14.37 -22.92
C TYR A 46 -2.01 -14.45 -24.11
N SER A 47 -1.41 -13.31 -24.45
CA SER A 47 -0.15 -13.32 -25.17
C SER A 47 0.91 -13.93 -24.25
N PHE A 48 1.21 -15.21 -24.44
CA PHE A 48 2.37 -15.88 -23.83
C PHE A 48 3.72 -15.37 -24.36
N ARG A 49 3.75 -14.22 -25.06
CA ARG A 49 4.97 -13.62 -25.61
C ARG A 49 5.46 -12.47 -24.73
N GLY A 50 6.55 -12.76 -24.01
CA GLY A 50 7.59 -11.81 -23.62
C GLY A 50 7.46 -11.22 -22.22
N PHE A 51 8.12 -11.83 -21.23
CA PHE A 51 8.67 -11.04 -20.12
C PHE A 51 9.66 -10.05 -20.75
N HIS A 52 9.23 -8.81 -20.93
CA HIS A 52 10.05 -7.78 -21.55
C HIS A 52 11.21 -7.42 -20.62
N LYS A 53 12.38 -7.11 -21.18
CA LYS A 53 13.45 -6.44 -20.43
C LYS A 53 13.21 -4.92 -20.45
N PRO A 54 13.68 -4.17 -19.46
CA PRO A 54 13.65 -2.71 -19.51
C PRO A 54 14.38 -2.20 -20.77
N LYS A 55 13.84 -1.16 -21.41
CA LYS A 55 14.52 -0.44 -22.50
C LYS A 55 15.48 0.60 -21.92
N ASN A 56 16.50 1.00 -22.69
CA ASN A 56 17.62 1.86 -22.24
C ASN A 56 17.25 3.24 -21.67
N ASN A 57 16.00 3.69 -21.76
CA ASN A 57 15.53 4.99 -21.23
C ASN A 57 14.31 4.88 -20.30
N GLN A 58 13.96 3.67 -19.86
CA GLN A 58 12.83 3.50 -18.94
C GLN A 58 13.26 3.73 -17.50
N ARG A 59 12.42 4.44 -16.75
CA ARG A 59 12.53 4.48 -15.29
C ARG A 59 12.26 3.09 -14.71
N ILE A 60 12.85 2.77 -13.57
CA ILE A 60 12.67 1.46 -12.95
C ILE A 60 11.84 1.59 -11.69
N PHE A 61 10.69 0.93 -11.67
CA PHE A 61 9.77 0.92 -10.56
C PHE A 61 9.79 -0.46 -9.90
N TYR A 62 10.17 -0.53 -8.64
CA TYR A 62 10.02 -1.71 -7.80
C TYR A 62 8.76 -1.56 -6.95
N LEU A 63 7.69 -2.23 -7.37
CA LEU A 63 6.43 -2.26 -6.63
C LEU A 63 6.47 -3.46 -5.67
N LYS A 64 6.70 -3.19 -4.38
CA LYS A 64 6.63 -4.20 -3.31
C LYS A 64 5.16 -4.50 -3.03
N VAL A 65 4.81 -5.78 -3.09
CA VAL A 65 3.42 -6.23 -2.92
C VAL A 65 3.39 -7.55 -2.13
N HIS A 66 2.45 -7.66 -1.20
CA HIS A 66 2.29 -8.82 -0.33
C HIS A 66 0.84 -9.05 0.10
N ARG A 67 0.11 -7.98 0.43
CA ARG A 67 -1.23 -7.99 1.00
C ARG A 67 -2.25 -8.25 -0.10
N VAL A 68 -3.11 -9.25 0.14
CA VAL A 68 -4.17 -9.62 -0.78
C VAL A 68 -5.49 -9.08 -0.26
N HIS A 69 -5.72 -7.80 -0.52
CA HIS A 69 -6.97 -7.12 -0.18
C HIS A 69 -7.49 -6.35 -1.40
N ARG A 70 -8.80 -6.05 -1.44
CA ARG A 70 -9.40 -5.31 -2.57
C ARG A 70 -8.70 -3.98 -2.80
N THR A 71 -8.51 -3.21 -1.72
CA THR A 71 -7.87 -1.89 -1.76
C THR A 71 -6.41 -1.96 -2.18
N SER A 72 -5.70 -3.06 -1.92
CA SER A 72 -4.34 -3.26 -2.41
C SER A 72 -4.26 -3.24 -3.94
N PHE A 73 -5.28 -3.76 -4.63
CA PHE A 73 -5.34 -3.70 -6.09
C PHE A 73 -5.65 -2.31 -6.62
N ASP A 74 -6.34 -1.47 -5.84
CA ASP A 74 -6.57 -0.07 -6.18
C ASP A 74 -5.28 0.75 -6.04
N CYS A 75 -4.51 0.53 -4.95
CA CYS A 75 -3.16 1.08 -4.79
C CYS A 75 -2.26 0.68 -5.97
N ILE A 76 -2.21 -0.62 -6.30
CA ILE A 76 -1.37 -1.14 -7.39
C ILE A 76 -1.78 -0.54 -8.73
N ARG A 77 -3.08 -0.44 -9.01
CA ARG A 77 -3.55 0.15 -10.28
C ARG A 77 -3.07 1.59 -10.41
N GLN A 78 -3.19 2.39 -9.36
CA GLN A 78 -2.71 3.76 -9.39
C GLN A 78 -1.20 3.84 -9.64
N TRP A 79 -0.41 3.02 -8.96
CA TRP A 79 1.05 2.99 -9.19
C TRP A 79 1.42 2.56 -10.60
N LEU A 80 0.65 1.65 -11.21
CA LEU A 80 0.82 1.27 -12.60
C LEU A 80 0.46 2.40 -13.57
N ASP A 81 -0.59 3.17 -13.27
CA ASP A 81 -0.98 4.34 -14.07
C ASP A 81 0.12 5.41 -14.01
N ILE A 82 0.66 5.69 -12.81
CA ILE A 82 1.79 6.61 -12.62
C ILE A 82 3.02 6.10 -13.39
N ALA A 83 3.36 4.81 -13.24
CA ALA A 83 4.47 4.18 -13.94
C ALA A 83 4.34 4.28 -15.47
N GLU A 84 3.12 4.10 -16.01
CA GLU A 84 2.85 4.30 -17.43
C GLU A 84 3.14 5.75 -17.86
N LYS A 85 2.62 6.74 -17.12
CA LYS A 85 2.87 8.17 -17.43
C LYS A 85 4.35 8.55 -17.34
N MET A 86 5.13 7.82 -16.55
CA MET A 86 6.58 8.03 -16.40
C MET A 86 7.44 7.18 -17.35
N ASN A 87 6.81 6.43 -18.27
CA ASN A 87 7.46 5.45 -19.15
C ASN A 87 8.37 4.49 -18.37
N ALA A 88 7.86 3.96 -17.26
CA ALA A 88 8.60 3.07 -16.39
C ALA A 88 8.42 1.59 -16.75
N PHE A 89 9.47 0.81 -16.48
CA PHE A 89 9.41 -0.63 -16.39
C PHE A 89 9.20 -1.04 -14.93
N VAL A 90 8.27 -1.95 -14.70
CA VAL A 90 7.85 -2.35 -13.35
C VAL A 90 8.36 -3.74 -12.98
N PHE A 91 9.11 -3.82 -11.88
CA PHE A 91 9.40 -5.06 -11.18
C PHE A 91 8.47 -5.18 -9.98
N PHE A 92 7.58 -6.16 -10.00
CA PHE A 92 6.84 -6.55 -8.80
C PHE A 92 7.75 -7.37 -7.89
N VAL A 93 8.11 -6.82 -6.73
CA VAL A 93 8.82 -7.56 -5.67
C VAL A 93 7.76 -8.28 -4.85
N CYS A 94 7.54 -9.56 -5.14
CA CYS A 94 6.39 -10.30 -4.62
C CYS A 94 6.75 -11.74 -4.22
N ASP A 95 6.80 -12.01 -2.92
CA ASP A 95 7.00 -13.37 -2.41
C ASP A 95 5.70 -14.17 -2.28
N ASN A 96 4.52 -13.53 -2.38
CA ASN A 96 3.22 -14.16 -2.22
C ASN A 96 2.68 -14.68 -3.58
N PRO A 97 2.55 -16.01 -3.79
CA PRO A 97 2.08 -16.56 -5.06
C PRO A 97 0.62 -16.21 -5.40
N ASP A 98 -0.26 -16.09 -4.40
CA ASP A 98 -1.66 -15.69 -4.62
C ASP A 98 -1.75 -14.25 -5.10
N MET A 99 -0.95 -13.36 -4.50
CA MET A 99 -0.86 -11.96 -4.93
C MET A 99 -0.35 -11.85 -6.37
N GLU A 100 0.74 -12.56 -6.69
CA GLU A 100 1.29 -12.62 -8.05
C GLU A 100 0.27 -13.13 -9.07
N LEU A 101 -0.47 -14.19 -8.74
CA LEU A 101 -1.52 -14.74 -9.60
C LEU A 101 -2.64 -13.72 -9.84
N LYS A 102 -3.11 -13.05 -8.78
CA LYS A 102 -4.18 -12.06 -8.87
C LYS A 102 -3.78 -10.85 -9.70
N ILE A 103 -2.55 -10.33 -9.52
CA ILE A 103 -2.03 -9.24 -10.36
C ILE A 103 -1.97 -9.66 -11.83
N LYS A 104 -1.48 -10.87 -12.15
CA LYS A 104 -1.46 -11.38 -13.53
C LYS A 104 -2.85 -11.52 -14.16
N GLN A 105 -3.89 -11.66 -13.34
CA GLN A 105 -5.28 -11.77 -13.79
C GLN A 105 -5.97 -10.41 -13.94
N MET A 106 -5.38 -9.33 -13.41
CA MET A 106 -5.90 -7.98 -13.58
C MET A 106 -5.77 -7.55 -15.05
N ILE A 107 -6.73 -6.74 -15.51
CA ILE A 107 -6.58 -5.99 -16.75
C ILE A 107 -5.65 -4.82 -16.43
N LEU A 108 -4.39 -4.93 -16.85
CA LEU A 108 -3.38 -3.91 -16.62
C LEU A 108 -3.22 -3.04 -17.86
N PRO A 109 -3.17 -1.71 -17.71
CA PRO A 109 -2.96 -0.80 -18.85
C PRO A 109 -1.58 -1.00 -19.48
N ASN A 110 -0.60 -1.40 -18.68
CA ASN A 110 0.80 -1.55 -19.07
C ASN A 110 1.26 -3.02 -19.01
N ARG A 111 1.98 -3.49 -20.04
CA ARG A 111 2.62 -4.83 -20.10
C ARG A 111 4.13 -4.81 -19.85
N HIS A 112 4.70 -3.65 -19.51
CA HIS A 112 6.10 -3.48 -19.15
C HIS A 112 6.34 -3.84 -17.68
N PHE A 113 6.06 -5.08 -17.32
CA PHE A 113 6.35 -5.57 -15.98
C PHE A 113 6.88 -7.00 -15.95
N THR A 114 7.55 -7.32 -14.86
CA THR A 114 7.91 -8.69 -14.49
C THR A 114 7.83 -8.86 -12.98
N PHE A 115 7.95 -10.10 -12.50
CA PHE A 115 8.00 -10.42 -11.08
C PHE A 115 9.41 -10.85 -10.69
N ILE A 116 9.86 -10.39 -9.52
CA ILE A 116 11.07 -10.86 -8.85
C ILE A 116 10.72 -11.23 -7.40
N LYS A 117 11.47 -12.19 -6.85
CA LYS A 117 11.38 -12.56 -5.44
C LYS A 117 12.33 -11.71 -4.61
N SER A 118 12.05 -11.56 -3.32
CA SER A 118 12.98 -10.90 -2.42
C SER A 118 14.29 -11.70 -2.34
N ASP A 119 15.43 -11.04 -2.47
CA ASP A 119 16.74 -11.64 -2.23
C ASP A 119 16.95 -11.83 -0.72
N ARG A 120 17.00 -13.09 -0.30
CA ARG A 120 17.16 -13.52 1.10
C ARG A 120 18.56 -14.06 1.40
N LYS A 121 19.48 -13.96 0.43
CA LYS A 121 20.79 -14.60 0.48
C LYS A 121 21.90 -13.57 0.55
N THR A 122 21.91 -12.59 -0.35
CA THR A 122 23.07 -11.72 -0.60
C THR A 122 23.49 -10.91 0.63
N LEU A 123 22.53 -10.42 1.43
CA LEU A 123 22.80 -9.65 2.66
C LEU A 123 22.26 -10.33 3.93
N LYS A 124 22.13 -11.66 3.92
CA LYS A 124 21.55 -12.41 5.04
C LYS A 124 22.28 -12.16 6.36
N GLY A 125 23.61 -12.07 6.34
CA GLY A 125 24.42 -11.87 7.53
C GLY A 125 24.23 -10.47 8.14
N GLU A 126 24.22 -9.46 7.27
CA GLU A 126 24.04 -8.05 7.61
C GLU A 126 22.65 -7.82 8.21
N ILE A 127 21.59 -8.33 7.57
CA ILE A 127 20.22 -8.15 8.03
C ILE A 127 19.95 -8.82 9.37
N LYS A 128 20.49 -10.03 9.57
CA LYS A 128 20.45 -10.69 10.88
C LYS A 128 21.13 -9.88 11.97
N LYS A 129 22.25 -9.21 11.67
CA LYS A 129 22.95 -8.34 12.64
C LYS A 129 22.15 -7.06 12.92
N ILE A 130 21.62 -6.41 11.89
CA ILE A 130 20.84 -5.16 11.99
C ILE A 130 19.58 -5.36 12.84
N LEU A 131 18.89 -6.51 12.68
CA LEU A 131 17.62 -6.84 13.31
C LEU A 131 17.75 -7.83 14.49
N HIS A 132 18.96 -8.08 14.96
CA HIS A 132 19.20 -8.99 16.08
C HIS A 132 18.41 -8.55 17.32
N LYS A 133 17.62 -9.48 17.88
CA LYS A 133 16.80 -9.29 19.10
C LYS A 133 15.70 -8.22 18.97
N VAL A 134 15.27 -7.89 17.75
CA VAL A 134 14.03 -7.11 17.55
C VAL A 134 12.84 -8.01 17.85
N GLU A 135 11.80 -7.50 18.50
CA GLU A 135 10.55 -8.26 18.63
C GLU A 135 9.97 -8.54 17.23
N ARG A 136 9.42 -9.74 17.02
CA ARG A 136 9.00 -10.22 15.70
C ARG A 136 10.13 -10.18 14.65
N GLN A 137 11.39 -10.43 15.06
CA GLN A 137 12.58 -10.42 14.19
C GLN A 137 12.35 -11.09 12.82
N ALA A 138 11.75 -12.29 12.78
CA ALA A 138 11.51 -13.02 11.53
C ALA A 138 10.60 -12.25 10.54
N LEU A 139 9.59 -11.53 11.04
CA LEU A 139 8.74 -10.66 10.22
C LEU A 139 9.56 -9.50 9.66
N TRP A 140 10.34 -8.82 10.51
CA TRP A 140 11.13 -7.67 10.10
C TRP A 140 12.27 -8.05 9.15
N GLU A 141 12.90 -9.22 9.33
CA GLU A 141 13.86 -9.77 8.37
C GLU A 141 13.20 -9.97 7.00
N ARG A 142 11.99 -10.56 6.97
CA ARG A 142 11.23 -10.74 5.72
C ARG A 142 10.96 -9.41 5.01
N ILE A 143 10.51 -8.39 5.75
CA ILE A 143 10.23 -7.04 5.22
C ILE A 143 11.53 -6.37 4.76
N ALA A 144 12.62 -6.50 5.53
CA ALA A 144 13.90 -5.91 5.16
C ALA A 144 14.45 -6.50 3.85
N TYR A 145 14.29 -7.81 3.62
CA TYR A 145 14.68 -8.41 2.34
C TYR A 145 13.90 -7.82 1.16
N SER A 146 12.58 -7.62 1.28
CA SER A 146 11.80 -6.99 0.20
C SER A 146 12.18 -5.53 -0.02
N MET A 147 12.53 -4.79 1.04
CA MET A 147 12.98 -3.40 0.95
C MET A 147 14.36 -3.23 0.30
N ILE A 148 15.27 -4.19 0.51
CA ILE A 148 16.67 -4.11 0.05
C ILE A 148 16.88 -4.74 -1.33
N THR A 149 16.02 -5.69 -1.72
CA THR A 149 16.04 -6.30 -3.06
C THR A 149 16.10 -5.26 -4.20
N PRO A 150 15.32 -4.16 -4.16
CA PRO A 150 15.46 -3.06 -5.13
C PRO A 150 16.88 -2.51 -5.26
N PHE A 151 17.60 -2.33 -4.15
CA PHE A 151 18.99 -1.83 -4.20
C PHE A 151 19.93 -2.86 -4.82
N LEU A 152 19.81 -4.13 -4.43
CA LEU A 152 20.61 -5.21 -5.01
C LEU A 152 20.39 -5.32 -6.51
N HIS A 153 19.13 -5.44 -6.94
CA HIS A 153 18.77 -5.59 -8.34
C HIS A 153 19.11 -4.36 -9.17
N ALA A 154 18.92 -3.14 -8.64
CA ALA A 154 19.32 -1.91 -9.32
C ALA A 154 20.84 -1.83 -9.50
N ASN A 155 21.60 -2.21 -8.49
CA ASN A 155 23.06 -2.22 -8.55
C ASN A 155 23.59 -3.25 -9.56
N GLU A 156 23.08 -4.48 -9.52
CA GLU A 156 23.48 -5.56 -10.43
C GLU A 156 23.21 -5.23 -11.91
N ASN A 157 22.18 -4.44 -12.19
CA ASN A 157 21.78 -4.05 -13.54
C ASN A 157 22.21 -2.62 -13.93
N ASN A 158 22.98 -1.94 -13.08
CA ASN A 158 23.44 -0.55 -13.29
C ASN A 158 22.30 0.44 -13.59
N TYR A 159 21.16 0.30 -12.90
CA TYR A 159 20.08 1.27 -13.01
C TYR A 159 20.42 2.51 -12.20
N ALA A 160 20.60 3.64 -12.89
CA ALA A 160 20.99 4.90 -12.27
C ALA A 160 19.93 5.45 -11.29
N ILE A 161 18.65 5.26 -11.61
CA ILE A 161 17.53 5.72 -10.79
C ILE A 161 16.51 4.61 -10.66
N SER A 162 16.02 4.39 -9.45
CA SER A 162 14.93 3.47 -9.20
C SER A 162 13.96 3.97 -8.14
N TYR A 163 12.71 3.54 -8.26
CA TYR A 163 11.65 3.81 -7.31
C TYR A 163 11.38 2.55 -6.50
N ASN A 164 11.39 2.63 -5.17
CA ASN A 164 11.13 1.54 -4.25
C ASN A 164 9.85 1.86 -3.47
N ILE A 165 8.75 1.19 -3.83
CA ILE A 165 7.39 1.61 -3.50
C ILE A 165 6.65 0.50 -2.76
N ASP A 166 6.10 0.79 -1.58
CA ASP A 166 5.08 -0.05 -0.93
C ASP A 166 3.75 0.16 -1.64
N ALA A 167 3.49 -0.69 -2.64
CA ALA A 167 2.51 -0.43 -3.68
C ALA A 167 1.12 -0.99 -3.36
N ASP A 168 1.01 -1.84 -2.34
CA ASP A 168 -0.21 -2.52 -1.93
C ASP A 168 -0.91 -1.87 -0.72
N ASP A 169 -0.33 -0.81 -0.15
CA ASP A 169 -0.92 -0.07 0.97
C ASP A 169 -0.73 1.46 0.94
N ILE A 170 -0.06 2.04 -0.07
CA ILE A 170 0.00 3.49 -0.26
C ILE A 170 -0.82 3.91 -1.47
N LEU A 171 -1.72 4.86 -1.25
CA LEU A 171 -2.56 5.45 -2.29
C LEU A 171 -2.51 6.98 -2.21
N LEU A 172 -2.28 7.62 -3.35
CA LEU A 172 -2.18 9.07 -3.54
C LEU A 172 -3.40 9.58 -4.32
N CYS A 173 -4.36 10.19 -3.68
CA CYS A 173 -5.63 10.57 -4.30
C CYS A 173 -5.49 11.81 -5.20
N ALA A 174 -4.89 11.65 -6.37
CA ALA A 174 -4.79 12.66 -7.43
C ALA A 174 -4.63 12.00 -8.81
N GLU A 175 -4.80 12.78 -9.88
CA GLU A 175 -4.66 12.28 -11.25
C GLU A 175 -3.25 11.70 -11.48
N PRO A 176 -3.11 10.49 -12.07
CA PRO A 176 -1.81 9.88 -12.32
C PRO A 176 -0.83 10.76 -13.09
N LYS A 177 -1.34 11.61 -14.00
CA LYS A 177 -0.52 12.56 -14.76
C LYS A 177 0.14 13.61 -13.86
N LYS A 178 -0.60 14.15 -12.89
CA LYS A 178 -0.09 15.12 -11.92
C LYS A 178 0.89 14.49 -10.95
N LEU A 179 0.60 13.27 -10.49
CA LEU A 179 1.52 12.52 -9.66
C LEU A 179 2.82 12.20 -10.40
N ALA A 180 2.75 11.80 -11.66
CA ALA A 180 3.93 11.58 -12.50
C ALA A 180 4.78 12.86 -12.65
N GLU A 181 4.15 14.01 -12.90
CA GLU A 181 4.82 15.31 -12.92
C GLU A 181 5.56 15.59 -11.59
N ALA A 182 4.91 15.31 -10.46
CA ALA A 182 5.49 15.52 -9.14
C ALA A 182 6.69 14.60 -8.87
N PHE A 183 6.60 13.32 -9.25
CA PHE A 183 7.70 12.37 -9.10
C PHE A 183 8.88 12.68 -10.03
N VAL A 184 8.64 13.22 -11.22
CA VAL A 184 9.71 13.73 -12.09
C VAL A 184 10.39 14.95 -11.47
N ASN A 185 9.63 15.88 -10.86
CA ASN A 185 10.20 17.03 -10.15
C ASN A 185 11.04 16.60 -8.94
N ALA A 186 10.55 15.63 -8.17
CA ALA A 186 11.29 15.04 -7.03
C ALA A 186 12.57 14.32 -7.49
N GLU A 187 12.51 13.54 -8.57
CA GLU A 187 13.68 12.87 -9.17
C GLU A 187 14.74 13.90 -9.60
N ASN A 188 14.33 14.93 -10.35
CA ASN A 188 15.23 16.00 -10.80
C ASN A 188 15.88 16.72 -9.61
N TYR A 189 15.11 16.97 -8.55
CA TYR A 189 15.63 17.55 -7.32
C TYR A 189 16.66 16.63 -6.66
N ALA A 190 16.39 15.32 -6.57
CA ALA A 190 17.30 14.34 -5.99
C ALA A 190 18.63 14.29 -6.73
N LEU A 191 18.59 14.23 -8.07
CA LEU A 191 19.78 14.23 -8.91
C LEU A 191 20.60 15.50 -8.75
N LYS A 192 19.96 16.67 -8.86
CA LYS A 192 20.62 17.97 -8.74
C LYS A 192 21.33 18.15 -7.39
N ASN A 193 20.75 17.62 -6.33
CA ASN A 193 21.26 17.75 -4.96
C ASN A 193 22.02 16.51 -4.47
N GLN A 194 22.33 15.55 -5.35
CA GLN A 194 23.08 14.32 -5.03
C GLN A 194 22.49 13.55 -3.83
N ILE A 195 21.16 13.44 -3.78
CA ILE A 195 20.44 12.76 -2.70
C ILE A 195 20.40 11.26 -3.00
N ASP A 196 20.98 10.44 -2.13
CA ASP A 196 21.02 8.98 -2.28
C ASP A 196 19.60 8.37 -2.22
N LEU A 197 18.81 8.82 -1.25
CA LEU A 197 17.43 8.39 -1.01
C LEU A 197 16.51 9.59 -0.72
N LEU A 198 15.51 9.78 -1.58
CA LEU A 198 14.48 10.79 -1.40
C LEU A 198 13.13 10.09 -1.19
N ASN A 199 12.58 10.16 0.02
CA ASN A 199 11.33 9.51 0.38
C ASN A 199 10.15 10.46 0.33
N PHE A 200 9.03 9.99 -0.19
CA PHE A 200 7.77 10.66 0.00
C PHE A 200 7.37 10.60 1.47
N ASP A 201 6.92 11.72 2.01
CA ASP A 201 6.58 11.83 3.41
C ASP A 201 5.42 10.89 3.78
N MET A 202 5.73 9.82 4.49
CA MET A 202 4.73 8.90 5.04
C MET A 202 4.59 9.08 6.56
N PHE A 203 5.71 9.28 7.24
CA PHE A 203 5.79 9.36 8.70
C PHE A 203 6.65 10.51 9.18
N TYR A 204 7.39 11.20 8.30
CA TYR A 204 8.44 12.13 8.72
C TYR A 204 7.83 13.36 9.36
N SER A 205 6.90 14.04 8.70
CA SER A 205 6.29 15.24 9.28
C SER A 205 5.40 14.88 10.47
N LYS A 206 4.65 13.78 10.42
CA LYS A 206 3.76 13.36 11.53
C LYS A 206 4.52 12.89 12.78
N SER A 207 5.79 12.57 12.63
CA SER A 207 6.71 12.25 13.73
C SER A 207 7.62 13.42 14.10
N TYR A 208 7.33 14.64 13.64
CA TYR A 208 8.14 15.83 13.90
C TYR A 208 9.62 15.62 13.51
N ALA A 209 9.84 15.10 12.31
CA ALA A 209 11.15 14.76 11.74
C ALA A 209 11.92 13.63 12.44
N VAL A 210 11.37 12.98 13.47
CA VAL A 210 12.06 11.92 14.21
C VAL A 210 12.27 10.69 13.34
N HIS A 211 11.23 10.22 12.64
CA HIS A 211 11.24 8.92 11.99
C HIS A 211 11.30 9.03 10.46
N TRP A 212 12.22 8.29 9.84
CA TRP A 212 12.25 8.07 8.40
C TRP A 212 11.87 6.62 8.14
N SER A 213 10.84 6.39 7.32
CA SER A 213 10.33 5.06 7.00
C SER A 213 10.21 4.87 5.50
N PHE A 214 10.47 3.66 5.04
CA PHE A 214 10.20 3.30 3.65
C PHE A 214 8.72 3.39 3.35
N GLY A 215 8.40 4.08 2.27
CA GLY A 215 7.10 3.99 1.62
C GLY A 215 7.27 4.14 0.12
N VAL A 216 7.53 5.36 -0.33
CA VAL A 216 7.80 5.65 -1.74
C VAL A 216 9.16 6.34 -1.85
N VAL A 217 10.20 5.57 -2.16
CA VAL A 217 11.58 6.03 -2.11
C VAL A 217 12.19 6.09 -3.50
N ILE A 218 12.70 7.26 -3.88
CA ILE A 218 13.55 7.45 -5.05
C ILE A 218 14.99 7.17 -4.62
N CYS A 219 15.64 6.23 -5.30
CA CYS A 219 17.05 5.87 -5.09
C CYS A 219 17.86 6.27 -6.31
N THR A 220 18.91 7.07 -6.09
CA THR A 220 19.83 7.54 -7.14
C THR A 220 21.21 6.86 -7.06
N ASN A 221 21.49 6.16 -5.96
CA ASN A 221 22.77 5.50 -5.73
C ASN A 221 22.62 4.20 -4.93
N ALA A 222 22.23 3.13 -5.63
CA ALA A 222 22.03 1.82 -5.02
C ALA A 222 23.33 1.27 -4.39
N GLN A 223 24.48 1.47 -5.03
CA GLN A 223 25.77 1.01 -4.52
C GLN A 223 26.11 1.63 -3.17
N ASN A 224 25.90 2.95 -3.02
CA ASN A 224 26.15 3.64 -1.76
C ASN A 224 25.21 3.14 -0.65
N CYS A 225 23.93 2.93 -0.97
CA CYS A 225 22.96 2.34 -0.04
C CYS A 225 23.42 0.95 0.46
N LEU A 226 23.88 0.08 -0.45
CA LEU A 226 24.40 -1.25 -0.09
C LEU A 226 25.66 -1.16 0.77
N ASN A 227 26.56 -0.21 0.50
CA ASN A 227 27.75 0.01 1.30
C ASN A 227 27.40 0.50 2.70
N ALA A 228 26.47 1.44 2.83
CA ALA A 228 25.99 1.93 4.13
C ALA A 228 25.37 0.80 4.97
N ILE A 229 24.56 -0.08 4.35
CA ILE A 229 24.00 -1.27 5.02
C ILE A 229 25.12 -2.17 5.59
N LYS A 230 26.12 -2.51 4.76
CA LYS A 230 27.21 -3.42 5.15
C LYS A 230 28.08 -2.86 6.27
N THR A 231 28.41 -1.58 6.21
CA THR A 231 29.33 -0.92 7.15
C THR A 231 28.70 -0.56 8.49
N ASN A 232 27.37 -0.42 8.56
CA ASN A 232 26.66 0.04 9.75
C ASN A 232 25.87 -1.06 10.49
N THR A 233 26.20 -2.34 10.29
CA THR A 233 25.47 -3.46 10.92
C THR A 233 25.44 -3.42 12.46
N ALA A 234 26.38 -2.71 13.09
CA ALA A 234 26.47 -2.54 14.54
C ALA A 234 25.85 -1.24 15.09
N TRP A 235 25.01 -0.55 14.33
CA TRP A 235 24.42 0.77 14.67
C TRP A 235 23.83 0.89 16.09
N ARG A 236 23.23 -0.18 16.62
CA ARG A 236 22.66 -0.21 17.99
C ARG A 236 23.68 -0.02 19.11
N LYS A 237 24.98 -0.11 18.83
CA LYS A 237 26.03 0.20 19.80
C LYS A 237 26.15 1.70 20.08
N ASN A 238 25.58 2.57 19.24
CA ASN A 238 25.55 4.01 19.48
C ASN A 238 24.48 4.38 20.52
N ARG A 239 24.78 4.12 21.81
CA ARG A 239 23.83 4.30 22.92
C ARG A 239 23.22 5.69 22.97
N LYS A 240 24.04 6.74 22.82
CA LYS A 240 23.59 8.14 22.85
C LYS A 240 22.50 8.43 21.81
N LEU A 241 22.63 7.87 20.61
CA LEU A 241 21.66 8.09 19.55
C LEU A 241 20.42 7.20 19.72
N ILE A 242 20.60 5.95 20.15
CA ILE A 242 19.49 5.06 20.48
C ILE A 242 18.63 5.62 21.64
N GLU A 243 19.25 6.20 22.65
CA GLU A 243 18.55 6.89 23.76
C GLU A 243 17.74 8.08 23.26
N LYS A 244 18.26 8.86 22.30
CA LYS A 244 17.51 9.96 21.66
C LYS A 244 16.31 9.46 20.87
N TYR A 245 16.41 8.29 20.26
CA TYR A 245 15.27 7.68 19.60
C TYR A 245 14.24 7.20 20.60
N ASN A 246 14.64 6.74 21.79
CA ASN A 246 13.81 6.13 22.82
C ASN A 246 12.88 7.13 23.56
N ILE A 247 11.99 7.79 22.82
CA ILE A 247 10.86 8.54 23.36
C ILE A 247 9.81 7.52 23.81
N CYS A 248 9.19 7.72 24.99
CA CYS A 248 8.36 6.80 25.79
C CYS A 248 7.22 6.01 25.07
N TRP A 249 6.99 6.21 23.78
CA TRP A 249 6.07 5.46 22.94
C TRP A 249 6.72 4.23 22.25
N ILE A 250 8.03 4.02 22.43
CA ILE A 250 8.85 3.02 21.71
C ILE A 250 8.93 1.65 22.38
N GLU A 251 8.42 1.45 23.60
CA GLU A 251 8.28 0.09 24.14
C GLU A 251 7.40 -0.82 23.26
N LYS A 252 6.59 -0.22 22.36
CA LYS A 252 5.80 -0.93 21.34
C LYS A 252 6.36 -0.82 19.92
N PHE A 253 7.41 -0.01 19.70
CA PHE A 253 7.96 0.23 18.36
C PHE A 253 9.29 -0.51 18.17
N ASN A 254 9.16 -1.70 17.59
CA ASN A 254 10.26 -2.54 17.14
C ASN A 254 11.31 -1.71 16.39
N PHE A 255 12.53 -1.58 16.93
CA PHE A 255 13.70 -1.00 16.25
C PHE A 255 14.01 -1.81 14.97
N ASN A 256 13.23 -1.58 13.92
CA ASN A 256 13.18 -2.33 12.69
C ASN A 256 14.14 -1.73 11.65
N VAL A 257 13.93 -2.08 10.37
CA VAL A 257 14.74 -1.56 9.27
C VAL A 257 14.52 -0.06 9.03
N ASP A 258 13.32 0.49 9.27
CA ASP A 258 13.06 1.93 9.15
C ASP A 258 13.92 2.73 10.14
N TRP A 259 14.03 2.26 11.38
CA TRP A 259 14.93 2.88 12.37
C TRP A 259 16.41 2.78 12.02
N PHE A 260 16.81 1.70 11.35
CA PHE A 260 18.18 1.61 10.83
C PHE A 260 18.44 2.69 9.77
N PHE A 261 17.49 2.94 8.87
CA PHE A 261 17.62 4.00 7.87
C PHE A 261 17.47 5.41 8.46
N THR A 262 16.67 5.58 9.51
CA THR A 262 16.66 6.78 10.35
C THR A 262 18.05 7.05 10.94
N PHE A 263 18.72 6.01 11.45
CA PHE A 263 20.11 6.09 11.92
C PHE A 263 21.06 6.53 10.80
N LEU A 264 20.97 5.95 9.60
CA LEU A 264 21.84 6.32 8.48
C LEU A 264 21.65 7.78 8.06
N ARG A 265 20.42 8.30 8.08
CA ARG A 265 20.10 9.72 7.85
C ARG A 265 20.77 10.60 8.91
N ASP A 266 20.54 10.32 10.18
CA ASP A 266 20.96 11.20 11.29
C ASP A 266 22.47 11.20 11.50
N THR A 267 23.14 10.10 11.16
CA THR A 267 24.60 9.97 11.17
C THR A 267 25.26 10.30 9.84
N ARG A 268 24.48 10.78 8.86
CA ARG A 268 24.92 11.19 7.51
C ARG A 268 25.73 10.12 6.78
N GLN A 269 25.42 8.84 7.04
CA GLN A 269 25.98 7.71 6.29
C GLN A 269 25.37 7.63 4.89
N LEU A 270 24.19 8.22 4.71
CA LEU A 270 23.53 8.45 3.44
C LEU A 270 23.00 9.89 3.39
N ASN A 271 23.06 10.53 2.23
CA ASN A 271 22.36 11.79 1.98
C ASN A 271 20.88 11.49 1.75
N MET A 272 20.12 11.47 2.83
CA MET A 272 18.70 11.13 2.82
C MET A 272 17.84 12.37 3.05
N LYS A 273 16.76 12.49 2.28
CA LYS A 273 15.79 13.59 2.40
C LYS A 273 14.36 13.08 2.30
N THR A 274 13.43 13.97 2.61
CA THR A 274 11.99 13.73 2.51
C THR A 274 11.37 14.81 1.65
N PHE A 275 10.37 14.47 0.84
CA PHE A 275 9.54 15.43 0.12
C PHE A 275 8.06 15.14 0.35
N TYR A 276 7.22 16.13 0.11
CA TYR A 276 5.77 15.97 0.04
C TYR A 276 5.24 16.62 -1.25
N ILE A 277 4.05 16.20 -1.65
CA ILE A 277 3.35 16.81 -2.80
C ILE A 277 2.25 17.69 -2.22
N ASP A 278 2.28 18.99 -2.55
CA ASP A 278 1.31 19.94 -2.02
C ASP A 278 -0.12 19.56 -2.40
N LYS A 279 -1.01 19.62 -1.42
CA LYS A 279 -2.45 19.32 -1.50
C LYS A 279 -2.81 17.88 -1.89
N VAL A 280 -1.85 16.97 -2.07
CA VAL A 280 -2.18 15.56 -2.31
C VAL A 280 -2.76 14.95 -1.02
N LEU A 281 -3.87 14.23 -1.15
CA LEU A 281 -4.41 13.41 -0.08
C LEU A 281 -3.82 12.00 -0.18
N VAL A 282 -3.33 11.47 0.93
CA VAL A 282 -2.69 10.15 0.98
C VAL A 282 -3.45 9.26 1.93
N ALA A 283 -3.71 8.03 1.50
CA ALA A 283 -4.20 6.97 2.35
C ALA A 283 -3.13 5.89 2.49
N HIS A 284 -2.73 5.63 3.74
CA HIS A 284 -1.87 4.51 4.10
C HIS A 284 -2.70 3.41 4.76
N MET A 285 -2.58 2.18 4.24
CA MET A 285 -3.37 1.01 4.60
C MET A 285 -4.89 1.31 4.58
N PRO A 286 -5.46 1.68 3.42
CA PRO A 286 -6.84 2.16 3.31
C PRO A 286 -7.90 1.17 3.82
N ASP A 287 -7.59 -0.12 3.91
CA ASP A 287 -8.50 -1.15 4.41
C ASP A 287 -8.70 -1.15 5.93
N ILE A 288 -7.79 -0.55 6.69
CA ILE A 288 -7.83 -0.55 8.17
C ILE A 288 -7.67 0.87 8.76
N ILE A 289 -8.02 1.89 7.98
CA ILE A 289 -7.76 3.30 8.29
C ILE A 289 -8.45 3.81 9.55
N LEU A 290 -9.53 3.15 9.98
CA LEU A 290 -10.29 3.47 11.20
C LEU A 290 -9.82 2.67 12.43
N GLU A 291 -8.96 1.66 12.25
CA GLU A 291 -8.65 0.69 13.30
C GLU A 291 -7.32 0.98 14.01
N HIS A 292 -6.37 1.68 13.38
CA HIS A 292 -4.98 1.74 13.86
C HIS A 292 -4.30 3.09 13.61
N GLY A 293 -3.57 3.62 14.60
CA GLY A 293 -2.76 4.86 14.46
C GLY A 293 -1.61 4.80 13.44
N TRP A 294 -1.33 3.62 12.88
CA TRP A 294 -0.36 3.42 11.81
C TRP A 294 -0.97 3.60 10.42
N ALA A 295 -2.25 3.30 10.27
CA ALA A 295 -3.03 3.62 9.08
C ALA A 295 -3.55 5.05 9.21
N PHE A 296 -3.58 5.80 8.10
CA PHE A 296 -3.98 7.20 8.17
C PHE A 296 -4.42 7.72 6.82
N MET A 297 -5.24 8.77 6.88
CA MET A 297 -5.48 9.66 5.76
C MET A 297 -4.98 11.06 6.12
N LEU A 298 -4.05 11.61 5.33
CA LEU A 298 -3.51 12.93 5.58
C LEU A 298 -3.29 13.72 4.29
N GLN A 299 -3.18 15.04 4.43
CA GLN A 299 -2.93 15.97 3.34
C GLN A 299 -1.92 17.04 3.80
N TRP A 300 -0.94 17.36 2.95
CA TRP A 300 -0.10 18.55 3.18
C TRP A 300 -0.73 19.75 2.52
N LYS A 301 -1.02 20.79 3.30
CA LYS A 301 -1.64 22.02 2.81
C LYS A 301 -1.33 23.15 3.80
N ASN A 302 -1.07 24.34 3.26
CA ASN A 302 -0.80 25.55 4.07
C ASN A 302 0.36 25.38 5.06
N ASN A 303 1.44 24.68 4.63
CA ASN A 303 2.60 24.33 5.47
C ASN A 303 2.29 23.45 6.69
N CYS A 304 1.12 22.81 6.71
CA CYS A 304 0.69 21.89 7.74
C CYS A 304 0.29 20.53 7.14
N ILE A 305 0.38 19.48 7.95
CA ILE A 305 -0.33 18.23 7.76
C ILE A 305 -1.73 18.42 8.32
N ASN A 306 -2.71 18.01 7.52
CA ASN A 306 -4.14 18.01 7.83
C ASN A 306 -4.60 16.55 7.88
N PHE A 307 -5.44 16.21 8.84
CA PHE A 307 -6.00 14.87 9.02
C PHE A 307 -7.51 14.95 8.86
N PRO A 308 -8.03 14.89 7.62
CA PRO A 308 -9.45 15.15 7.35
C PRO A 308 -10.38 14.22 8.13
N ILE A 309 -10.01 12.95 8.35
CA ILE A 309 -10.83 12.05 9.18
C ILE A 309 -10.89 12.54 10.64
N LEU A 310 -9.76 12.92 11.22
CA LEU A 310 -9.74 13.40 12.61
C LEU A 310 -10.49 14.72 12.75
N SER A 311 -10.33 15.63 11.80
CA SER A 311 -10.96 16.95 11.79
C SER A 311 -12.46 16.87 11.49
N ASP A 312 -12.84 16.29 10.36
CA ASP A 312 -14.21 16.34 9.84
C ASP A 312 -15.14 15.33 10.53
N LEU A 313 -14.67 14.11 10.75
CA LEU A 313 -15.49 13.02 11.32
C LEU A 313 -15.45 13.02 12.85
N TYR A 314 -14.23 13.06 13.43
CA TYR A 314 -14.06 12.97 14.88
C TYR A 314 -14.07 14.33 15.60
N LYS A 315 -14.17 15.45 14.87
CA LYS A 315 -14.18 16.81 15.42
C LYS A 315 -12.96 17.14 16.28
N ARG A 316 -11.79 16.59 15.93
CA ARG A 316 -10.50 16.77 16.62
C ARG A 316 -9.58 17.72 15.85
N ALA A 317 -10.04 18.95 15.63
CA ALA A 317 -9.35 19.96 14.83
C ALA A 317 -7.92 20.30 15.31
N ILE A 318 -7.56 20.02 16.58
CA ILE A 318 -6.21 20.27 17.10
C ILE A 318 -5.12 19.49 16.34
N TRP A 319 -5.47 18.36 15.71
CA TRP A 319 -4.54 17.57 14.91
C TRP A 319 -4.46 18.04 13.46
N ASP A 320 -5.30 19.00 13.05
CA ASP A 320 -5.43 19.44 11.66
C ASP A 320 -4.44 20.55 11.27
N SER A 321 -3.47 20.84 12.13
CA SER A 321 -2.49 21.92 11.93
C SER A 321 -1.09 21.52 12.40
N MET A 322 -0.67 20.29 12.14
CA MET A 322 0.68 19.87 12.50
C MET A 322 1.69 20.48 11.52
N PRO A 323 2.71 21.24 11.96
CA PRO A 323 3.64 21.90 11.05
C PRO A 323 4.48 20.89 10.27
N ILE A 324 4.71 21.18 9.00
CA ILE A 324 5.65 20.41 8.17
C ILE A 324 7.08 20.87 8.52
N PRO A 325 8.03 19.96 8.81
CA PRO A 325 9.43 20.31 9.01
C PRO A 325 9.99 21.10 7.82
N SER A 326 10.77 22.14 8.11
CA SER A 326 11.26 23.09 7.10
C SER A 326 12.25 22.48 6.10
N ASP A 327 12.85 21.34 6.43
CA ASP A 327 13.75 20.59 5.57
C ASP A 327 13.03 19.52 4.72
N CYS A 328 11.71 19.38 4.87
CA CYS A 328 10.88 18.57 3.99
C CYS A 328 10.61 19.33 2.68
N ILE A 329 10.99 18.72 1.55
CA ILE A 329 10.96 19.36 0.24
C ILE A 329 9.53 19.44 -0.28
N LYS A 330 9.03 20.66 -0.53
CA LYS A 330 7.73 20.87 -1.16
C LYS A 330 7.83 20.62 -2.67
N ILE A 331 7.00 19.74 -3.19
CA ILE A 331 6.74 19.59 -4.63
C ILE A 331 5.33 20.10 -4.93
N ASP A 332 5.23 21.15 -5.74
CA ASP A 332 3.95 21.72 -6.15
C ASP A 332 3.74 21.47 -7.65
N VAL A 333 2.66 20.78 -7.99
CA VAL A 333 2.21 20.53 -9.37
C VAL A 333 0.79 21.05 -9.60
N ASN A 334 0.36 21.99 -8.76
CA ASN A 334 -0.92 22.67 -8.81
C ASN A 334 -2.13 21.71 -8.72
N ILE A 335 -2.07 20.74 -7.79
CA ILE A 335 -3.21 19.86 -7.48
C ILE A 335 -4.32 20.70 -6.85
N GLN A 336 -5.55 20.55 -7.36
CA GLN A 336 -6.72 21.21 -6.79
C GLN A 336 -7.40 20.30 -5.77
N GLU A 337 -8.06 20.87 -4.76
CA GLU A 337 -8.80 20.08 -3.75
C GLU A 337 -9.94 19.24 -4.35
N GLU A 338 -10.47 19.68 -5.48
CA GLU A 338 -11.51 18.94 -6.21
C GLU A 338 -10.97 17.64 -6.84
N ASP A 339 -9.65 17.57 -7.09
CA ASP A 339 -9.04 16.42 -7.74
C ASP A 339 -9.12 15.17 -6.86
N TYR A 340 -8.91 15.28 -5.54
CA TYR A 340 -9.02 14.12 -4.65
C TYR A 340 -10.48 13.73 -4.35
N LYS A 341 -11.43 14.68 -4.37
CA LYS A 341 -12.86 14.39 -4.16
C LYS A 341 -13.42 13.46 -5.24
N LYS A 342 -12.93 13.59 -6.48
CA LYS A 342 -13.23 12.66 -7.59
C LYS A 342 -12.73 11.23 -7.30
N PHE A 343 -11.61 11.08 -6.59
CA PHE A 343 -11.08 9.78 -6.19
C PHE A 343 -11.86 9.16 -5.05
N LEU A 344 -12.31 9.96 -4.06
CA LEU A 344 -13.17 9.47 -2.97
C LEU A 344 -14.46 8.80 -3.50
N CYS A 345 -15.01 9.28 -4.62
CA CYS A 345 -16.16 8.68 -5.29
C CYS A 345 -15.87 7.36 -6.04
N ASN A 346 -14.61 7.05 -6.35
CA ASN A 346 -14.19 5.81 -7.01
C ASN A 346 -13.84 4.69 -6.02
N PHE A 347 -13.72 4.99 -4.72
CA PHE A 347 -13.75 3.96 -3.70
C PHE A 347 -15.18 3.44 -3.59
N TYR A 348 -15.36 2.18 -3.94
CA TYR A 348 -16.61 1.48 -3.75
C TYR A 348 -17.07 1.56 -2.29
N ASP A 349 -18.34 1.94 -2.11
CA ASP A 349 -19.23 1.68 -0.95
C ASP A 349 -18.52 1.69 0.41
N PHE A 350 -18.43 2.86 1.05
CA PHE A 350 -18.15 2.97 2.49
C PHE A 350 -19.34 2.38 3.26
N GLY A 351 -19.33 1.06 3.43
CA GLY A 351 -20.31 0.35 4.23
C GLY A 351 -20.18 0.72 5.71
N VAL A 352 -21.28 1.13 6.33
CA VAL A 352 -21.39 1.55 7.74
C VAL A 352 -21.37 0.37 8.74
N GLY A 353 -20.69 -0.73 8.40
CA GLY A 353 -20.70 -1.97 9.19
C GLY A 353 -20.10 -1.78 10.58
N PHE A 354 -19.04 -0.98 10.69
CA PHE A 354 -18.38 -0.67 11.96
C PHE A 354 -19.28 0.16 12.88
N GLU A 355 -19.98 1.15 12.33
CA GLU A 355 -20.87 2.05 13.07
C GLU A 355 -22.12 1.32 13.57
N VAL A 356 -22.65 0.37 12.79
CA VAL A 356 -23.76 -0.52 13.21
C VAL A 356 -23.34 -1.43 14.36
N ASP A 357 -22.11 -1.96 14.31
CA ASP A 357 -21.57 -2.76 15.41
C ASP A 357 -21.37 -1.90 16.68
N MET A 358 -20.82 -0.69 16.56
CA MET A 358 -20.62 0.23 17.68
C MET A 358 -21.95 0.76 18.28
N LEU A 359 -22.98 1.01 17.46
CA LEU A 359 -24.31 1.41 17.91
C LEU A 359 -24.97 0.31 18.78
N ASN A 360 -24.80 -0.96 18.39
CA ASN A 360 -25.29 -2.10 19.17
C ASN A 360 -24.54 -2.25 20.48
N TYR A 361 -23.21 -2.14 20.48
CA TYR A 361 -22.41 -2.16 21.72
C TYR A 361 -22.74 -1.00 22.65
N ALA A 362 -23.03 0.20 22.11
CA ALA A 362 -23.44 1.35 22.91
C ALA A 362 -24.81 1.15 23.57
N LYS A 363 -25.77 0.52 22.88
CA LYS A 363 -27.08 0.14 23.45
C LYS A 363 -26.96 -0.93 24.51
N GLU A 364 -26.24 -2.02 24.23
CA GLU A 364 -26.05 -3.14 25.17
C GLU A 364 -25.38 -2.69 26.48
N ARG A 365 -24.57 -1.62 26.42
CA ARG A 365 -23.89 -1.03 27.57
C ARG A 365 -24.64 0.14 28.22
N CYS A 366 -25.88 0.43 27.79
CA CYS A 366 -26.69 1.56 28.27
C CYS A 366 -25.99 2.93 28.15
N LEU A 367 -25.11 3.09 27.16
CA LEU A 367 -24.31 4.32 26.96
C LEU A 367 -25.04 5.38 26.13
N ILE A 368 -26.14 4.98 25.49
CA ILE A 368 -27.00 5.84 24.69
C ILE A 368 -28.45 5.57 25.06
N SER A 369 -29.31 6.58 24.95
CA SER A 369 -30.74 6.40 25.17
C SER A 369 -31.36 5.54 24.06
N GLN A 370 -32.50 4.91 24.37
CA GLN A 370 -33.27 4.13 23.40
C GLN A 370 -33.68 4.99 22.19
N GLU A 371 -34.01 6.26 22.42
CA GLU A 371 -34.32 7.23 21.37
C GLU A 371 -33.14 7.50 20.43
N ILE A 372 -31.93 7.66 20.99
CA ILE A 372 -30.70 7.81 20.21
C ILE A 372 -30.43 6.55 19.40
N TYR A 373 -30.61 5.36 19.99
CA TYR A 373 -30.44 4.11 19.26
C TYR A 373 -31.43 3.95 18.11
N ASP A 374 -32.73 4.20 18.34
CA ASP A 374 -33.79 4.00 17.35
C ASP A 374 -33.66 4.96 16.15
N ARG A 375 -33.13 6.17 16.39
CA ARG A 375 -32.79 7.14 15.34
C ARG A 375 -31.78 6.58 14.34
N TYR A 376 -30.81 5.78 14.77
CA TYR A 376 -29.78 5.21 13.90
C TYR A 376 -30.16 3.79 13.41
N ALA A 377 -30.89 3.03 14.22
CA ALA A 377 -31.39 1.69 13.88
C ALA A 377 -32.52 1.69 12.83
N SER A 378 -33.18 2.82 12.62
CA SER A 378 -34.22 3.01 11.59
C SER A 378 -33.66 3.28 10.18
N THR A 379 -32.33 3.40 10.03
CA THR A 379 -31.71 3.65 8.73
C THR A 379 -31.75 2.41 7.84
N TRP A 380 -31.88 2.61 6.52
CA TRP A 380 -31.90 1.51 5.54
C TRP A 380 -30.60 0.70 5.56
N GLN A 381 -29.49 1.36 5.88
CA GLN A 381 -28.18 0.75 6.05
C GLN A 381 -28.12 -0.19 7.26
N TYR A 382 -28.71 0.20 8.40
CA TYR A 382 -28.86 -0.68 9.56
C TYR A 382 -29.71 -1.92 9.22
N ALA A 383 -30.82 -1.76 8.49
CA ALA A 383 -31.67 -2.86 8.04
C ALA A 383 -30.99 -3.81 7.03
N ARG A 384 -29.97 -3.33 6.30
CA ARG A 384 -29.14 -4.14 5.39
C ARG A 384 -28.16 -5.01 6.18
N GLU A 385 -27.43 -4.41 7.11
CA GLU A 385 -26.42 -5.09 7.93
C GLU A 385 -27.04 -6.00 9.01
N GLY A 386 -28.18 -5.62 9.59
CA GLY A 386 -28.93 -6.45 10.54
C GLY A 386 -29.41 -7.77 9.95
N ARG A 387 -29.85 -7.77 8.68
CA ARG A 387 -30.20 -9.01 7.95
C ARG A 387 -29.00 -9.92 7.75
N TRP A 388 -27.84 -9.35 7.40
CA TRP A 388 -26.59 -10.11 7.25
C TRP A 388 -26.13 -10.74 8.59
N ARG A 389 -26.27 -10.00 9.69
CA ARG A 389 -25.96 -10.47 11.07
C ARG A 389 -26.88 -11.59 11.53
N GLU A 390 -28.19 -11.48 11.30
CA GLU A 390 -29.16 -12.53 11.62
C GLU A 390 -28.92 -13.82 10.82
N GLU A 391 -28.60 -13.72 9.53
CA GLU A 391 -28.26 -14.87 8.70
C GLU A 391 -26.98 -15.57 9.19
N ARG A 392 -25.96 -14.79 9.59
CA ARG A 392 -24.69 -15.30 10.14
C ARG A 392 -24.88 -15.99 11.49
N LEU A 393 -25.65 -15.39 12.40
CA LEU A 393 -25.93 -15.96 13.72
C LEU A 393 -26.82 -17.21 13.65
N ARG A 394 -27.78 -17.26 12.71
CA ARG A 394 -28.55 -18.47 12.42
C ARG A 394 -27.68 -19.58 11.80
N GLY A 395 -26.66 -19.22 11.02
CA GLY A 395 -25.64 -20.15 10.50
C GLY A 395 -24.73 -20.72 11.59
N CYS A 396 -24.24 -19.89 12.51
CA CYS A 396 -23.39 -20.31 13.64
C CYS A 396 -24.14 -21.18 14.66
N LYS A 397 -25.42 -20.93 14.93
CA LYS A 397 -26.24 -21.79 15.82
C LYS A 397 -26.56 -23.17 15.25
N LYS A 398 -26.41 -23.39 13.94
CA LYS A 398 -26.62 -24.70 13.29
C LYS A 398 -25.37 -25.57 13.21
N GLY A 399 -24.28 -25.20 13.87
CA GLY A 399 -23.09 -26.06 13.98
C GLY A 399 -22.43 -26.36 12.63
N ILE A 400 -22.61 -25.51 11.61
CA ILE A 400 -21.88 -25.66 10.36
C ILE A 400 -20.50 -25.04 10.56
N LYS A 401 -19.51 -25.89 10.87
CA LYS A 401 -18.11 -25.55 10.65
C LYS A 401 -17.93 -25.37 9.14
N ILE A 402 -17.61 -24.15 8.72
CA ILE A 402 -17.10 -23.88 7.39
C ILE A 402 -15.63 -23.52 7.56
N CYS A 403 -14.77 -24.36 6.98
CA CYS A 403 -13.32 -24.21 6.91
C CYS A 403 -12.89 -22.91 6.23
#